data_AF-A0A945VV21-F1
#
_entry.id   AF-A0A945VV21-F1
#
_cell.length_a   1.000
_cell.length_b   1.000
_cell.length_c   1.000
_cell.angle_alpha   90.00
_cell.angle_beta   90.00
_cell.angle_gamma   90.00
#
_symmetry.space_group_name_H-M   'P 1'
#
loop_
_entity.id
_entity.type
_entity.pdbx_description
1 polymer ?
#
loop_
_entity_poly.entity_id
_entity_poly.type
_entity_poly.pdbx_seq_one_letter_code
_entity_poly.pdbx_strand_id
1 'polypeptide(L)'
;MESIIPDLTCIIVLVHNKIDVTKQFLTQLFENTYEKHYHLVIVDNGSTDGTSEYLATLDKDNIHIISLKYNSGVIDGRNLGYERSKHLDYDYLLFLDNDQFVEKEWLEQHIFFMKQGDYDVLGVEAWEMSESFRPLWMAKNPTDVYTYVGAGGMILKRKVVKEIGLFDTSFSPMYFEDPDYCFQCNKRGFHVGWNPHARITHKPHQTMSIISQEDKHKYFRRSLKYFREKWNNYNPPIHKRTKMRESLRYENKHHNHSI
;
A
#
# COMPACT_ATOMS: atom_id res chain seq x y z
N MET A 1 -1.25 -15.43 31.44
CA MET A 1 -1.70 -14.57 30.33
C MET A 1 -0.46 -14.22 29.54
N GLU A 2 -0.25 -14.89 28.41
CA GLU A 2 0.82 -14.48 27.48
C GLU A 2 0.53 -13.03 27.09
N SER A 3 1.49 -12.14 27.30
CA SER A 3 1.39 -10.79 26.78
C SER A 3 1.37 -10.92 25.26
N ILE A 4 0.22 -10.70 24.65
CA ILE A 4 0.11 -10.54 23.20
C ILE A 4 0.89 -9.26 22.91
N ILE A 5 2.17 -9.39 22.57
CA ILE A 5 2.92 -8.30 21.98
C ILE A 5 2.14 -7.90 20.73
N PRO A 6 1.69 -6.65 20.60
CA PRO A 6 0.92 -6.26 19.43
C PRO A 6 1.80 -6.42 18.19
N ASP A 7 1.18 -6.94 17.12
CA ASP A 7 1.77 -7.00 15.78
C ASP A 7 2.13 -5.58 15.30
N LEU A 8 3.37 -5.15 15.52
CA LEU A 8 3.77 -3.78 15.24
C LEU A 8 3.82 -3.54 13.73
N THR A 9 3.26 -2.42 13.29
CA THR A 9 3.24 -2.04 11.87
C THR A 9 4.05 -0.77 11.63
N CYS A 10 5.01 -0.81 10.70
CA CYS A 10 5.64 0.38 10.16
C CYS A 10 4.78 0.93 9.02
N ILE A 11 4.08 2.04 9.25
CA ILE A 11 3.26 2.73 8.27
C ILE A 11 4.12 3.81 7.59
N ILE A 12 4.42 3.64 6.31
CA ILE A 12 5.08 4.64 5.48
C ILE A 12 4.02 5.45 4.75
N VAL A 13 3.98 6.75 5.00
CA VAL A 13 3.08 7.68 4.32
C VAL A 13 3.90 8.56 3.38
N LEU A 14 3.57 8.54 2.09
CA LEU A 14 4.13 9.50 1.15
C LEU A 14 3.25 10.75 1.08
N VAL A 15 3.86 11.92 1.27
CA VAL A 15 3.17 13.22 1.30
C VAL A 15 3.79 14.13 0.26
N HIS A 16 2.96 14.86 -0.49
CA HIS A 16 3.42 15.96 -1.32
C HIS A 16 2.33 17.03 -1.44
N ASN A 17 2.57 18.19 -0.84
CA ASN A 17 1.62 19.30 -0.73
C ASN A 17 0.27 18.86 -0.13
N LYS A 18 -0.77 19.67 -0.36
CA LYS A 18 -2.13 19.48 0.13
C LYS A 18 -2.20 19.51 1.65
N ILE A 19 -1.69 20.58 2.26
CA ILE A 19 -1.63 20.74 3.73
C ILE A 19 -2.96 20.41 4.44
N ASP A 20 -4.11 20.88 3.92
CA ASP A 20 -5.41 20.65 4.55
C ASP A 20 -5.84 19.18 4.52
N VAL A 21 -5.46 18.47 3.45
CA VAL A 21 -5.75 17.05 3.25
C VAL A 21 -4.85 16.23 4.17
N THR A 22 -3.56 16.59 4.24
CA THR A 22 -2.59 15.98 5.15
C THR A 22 -3.02 16.13 6.61
N LYS A 23 -3.51 17.31 7.02
CA LYS A 23 -4.07 17.54 8.35
C LYS A 23 -5.26 16.62 8.63
N GLN A 24 -6.22 16.54 7.71
CA GLN A 24 -7.40 15.66 7.86
C GLN A 24 -7.00 14.19 7.94
N PHE A 25 -6.07 13.75 7.09
CA PHE A 25 -5.53 12.40 7.07
C PHE A 25 -4.89 12.05 8.42
N LEU A 26 -3.97 12.88 8.93
CA LEU A 26 -3.28 12.61 10.19
C LEU A 26 -4.24 12.62 11.38
N THR A 27 -5.19 13.57 11.43
CA THR A 27 -6.22 13.58 12.48
C THR A 27 -6.99 12.25 12.51
N GLN A 28 -7.49 11.78 11.35
CA GLN A 28 -8.23 10.52 11.29
C GLN A 28 -7.36 9.31 11.59
N LEU A 29 -6.11 9.29 11.10
CA LEU A 29 -5.16 8.21 11.40
C LEU A 29 -4.93 8.10 12.91
N PHE A 30 -4.72 9.23 13.60
CA PHE A 30 -4.48 9.25 15.05
C PHE A 30 -5.73 8.91 15.87
N GLU A 31 -6.92 9.33 15.41
CA GLU A 31 -8.19 9.01 16.08
C GLU A 31 -8.58 7.53 15.95
N ASN A 32 -8.21 6.88 14.83
CA ASN A 32 -8.65 5.54 14.48
C ASN A 32 -7.59 4.45 14.65
N THR A 33 -6.36 4.80 15.06
CA THR A 33 -5.24 3.85 15.20
C THR A 33 -4.57 3.99 16.56
N TYR A 34 -4.50 2.89 17.32
CA TYR A 34 -3.86 2.91 18.63
C TYR A 34 -2.34 3.10 18.51
N GLU A 35 -1.80 4.15 19.14
CA GLU A 35 -0.42 4.63 18.96
C GLU A 35 0.67 3.57 19.25
N LYS A 36 0.38 2.59 20.13
CA LYS A 36 1.33 1.53 20.48
C LYS A 36 1.39 0.38 19.46
N HIS A 37 0.59 0.43 18.40
CA HIS A 37 0.54 -0.61 17.37
C HIS A 37 1.33 -0.23 16.11
N TYR A 38 1.91 0.97 16.03
CA TYR A 38 2.61 1.39 14.83
C TYR A 38 3.77 2.36 15.05
N HIS A 39 4.73 2.30 14.13
CA HIS A 39 5.64 3.39 13.79
C HIS A 39 5.08 4.10 12.56
N LEU A 40 5.03 5.43 12.59
CA LEU A 40 4.61 6.25 11.45
C LEU A 40 5.82 6.93 10.83
N VAL A 41 6.05 6.66 9.57
CA VAL A 41 7.18 7.21 8.80
C VAL A 41 6.60 8.08 7.70
N ILE A 42 6.68 9.39 7.86
CA ILE A 42 6.15 10.36 6.91
C ILE A 42 7.30 10.81 6.01
N VAL A 43 7.19 10.51 4.72
CA VAL A 43 8.10 10.99 3.69
C VAL A 43 7.45 12.20 3.02
N ASP A 44 7.89 13.38 3.42
CA ASP A 44 7.54 14.63 2.76
C ASP A 44 8.39 14.80 1.49
N ASN A 45 7.76 14.59 0.35
CA ASN A 45 8.37 14.50 -0.96
C ASN A 45 8.60 15.90 -1.58
N GLY A 46 9.17 16.82 -0.80
CA GLY A 46 9.47 18.19 -1.21
C GLY A 46 8.22 19.07 -1.35
N SER A 47 7.38 19.11 -0.32
CA SER A 47 6.24 20.04 -0.28
C SER A 47 6.68 21.51 -0.22
N THR A 48 5.84 22.41 -0.73
CA THR A 48 6.10 23.86 -0.83
C THR A 48 4.88 24.71 -0.41
N ASP A 49 3.88 24.10 0.22
CA ASP A 49 2.59 24.73 0.54
C ASP A 49 2.33 24.87 2.04
N GLY A 50 3.38 24.81 2.87
CA GLY A 50 3.26 24.81 4.33
C GLY A 50 3.20 23.41 4.96
N THR A 51 3.10 22.35 4.14
CA THR A 51 3.00 20.97 4.65
C THR A 51 4.27 20.56 5.41
N SER A 52 5.46 20.91 4.91
CA SER A 52 6.74 20.59 5.57
C SER A 52 6.83 21.22 6.96
N GLU A 53 6.46 22.50 7.07
CA GLU A 53 6.45 23.25 8.33
C GLU A 53 5.45 22.65 9.32
N TYR A 54 4.26 22.28 8.85
CA TYR A 54 3.27 21.60 9.69
C TYR A 54 3.78 20.25 10.19
N LEU A 55 4.35 19.42 9.32
CA LEU A 55 4.90 18.12 9.73
C LEU A 55 5.99 18.28 10.78
N ALA A 56 6.86 19.29 10.64
CA ALA A 56 7.90 19.58 11.63
C ALA A 56 7.37 19.94 13.04
N THR A 57 6.08 20.24 13.19
CA THR A 57 5.44 20.47 14.50
C THR A 57 4.97 19.19 15.20
N LEU A 58 4.98 18.05 14.52
CA LEU A 58 4.57 16.78 15.11
C LEU A 58 5.69 16.25 16.01
N ASP A 59 5.39 16.09 17.29
CA ASP A 59 6.35 15.64 18.30
C ASP A 59 5.79 14.42 19.05
N LYS A 60 6.15 13.22 18.58
CA LYS A 60 5.82 11.93 19.20
C LYS A 60 6.90 10.90 18.91
N ASP A 61 7.20 10.04 19.90
CA ASP A 61 8.26 9.01 19.82
C ASP A 61 8.06 7.99 18.68
N ASN A 62 6.81 7.73 18.29
CA ASN A 62 6.48 6.78 17.24
C ASN A 62 6.34 7.41 15.85
N ILE A 63 6.63 8.71 15.69
CA ILE A 63 6.55 9.44 14.40
C ILE A 63 7.97 9.80 13.93
N HIS A 64 8.26 9.47 12.67
CA HIS A 64 9.54 9.72 12.01
C HIS A 64 9.29 10.51 10.73
N ILE A 65 9.94 11.66 10.58
CA ILE A 65 9.70 12.57 9.45
C ILE A 65 10.95 12.65 8.59
N ILE A 66 10.77 12.48 7.28
CA ILE A 66 11.82 12.54 6.27
C ILE A 66 11.41 13.58 5.25
N SER A 67 12.02 14.76 5.28
CA SER A 67 11.74 15.84 4.33
C SER A 67 12.78 15.88 3.21
N LEU A 68 12.29 15.82 1.97
CA LEU A 68 13.08 15.98 0.75
C LEU A 68 13.04 17.43 0.26
N LYS A 69 14.02 17.80 -0.58
CA LYS A 69 14.07 19.13 -1.21
C LYS A 69 13.23 19.23 -2.47
N TYR A 70 12.90 18.10 -3.09
CA TYR A 70 12.17 18.01 -4.34
C TYR A 70 11.39 16.69 -4.39
N ASN A 71 10.38 16.65 -5.26
CA ASN A 71 9.58 15.46 -5.49
C ASN A 71 10.37 14.41 -6.27
N SER A 72 10.69 13.28 -5.63
CA SER A 72 11.43 12.16 -6.23
C SER A 72 10.53 11.12 -6.90
N GLY A 73 9.22 11.33 -6.96
CA GLY A 73 8.27 10.32 -7.42
C GLY A 73 7.79 9.37 -6.31
N VAL A 74 6.81 8.53 -6.67
CA VAL A 74 6.11 7.63 -5.74
C VAL A 74 7.02 6.49 -5.28
N ILE A 75 7.70 5.86 -6.25
CA ILE A 75 8.53 4.68 -6.02
C ILE A 75 9.72 5.04 -5.13
N ASP A 76 10.51 6.04 -5.51
CA ASP A 76 11.70 6.45 -4.74
C ASP A 76 11.32 6.98 -3.35
N GLY A 77 10.19 7.68 -3.22
CA GLY A 77 9.70 8.15 -1.93
C GLY A 77 9.35 7.02 -0.98
N ARG A 78 8.58 6.02 -1.43
CA ARG A 78 8.23 4.84 -0.63
C ARG A 78 9.47 4.01 -0.26
N ASN A 79 10.37 3.81 -1.22
CA ASN A 79 11.63 3.10 -0.99
C ASN A 79 12.50 3.80 0.06
N LEU A 80 12.61 5.13 -0.02
CA LEU A 80 13.33 5.93 0.97
C LEU A 80 12.72 5.78 2.36
N GLY A 81 11.39 5.84 2.46
CA GLY A 81 10.68 5.63 3.73
C GLY A 81 11.10 4.33 4.41
N TYR A 82 11.12 3.22 3.65
CA TYR A 82 11.57 1.94 4.17
C TYR A 82 13.05 1.94 4.54
N GLU A 83 13.92 2.45 3.66
CA GLU A 83 15.37 2.45 3.92
C GLU A 83 15.72 3.20 5.21
N ARG A 84 14.96 4.26 5.51
CA ARG A 84 15.11 5.02 6.74
C ARG A 84 14.46 4.36 7.96
N SER A 85 13.46 3.51 7.78
CA SER A 85 12.72 2.87 8.89
C SER A 85 13.08 1.42 9.14
N LYS A 86 13.87 0.77 8.28
CA LYS A 86 14.18 -0.68 8.37
C LYS A 86 14.82 -1.14 9.69
N HIS A 87 15.42 -0.20 10.43
CA HIS A 87 16.05 -0.42 11.73
C HIS A 87 15.03 -0.48 12.88
N LEU A 88 13.81 0.04 12.69
CA LEU A 88 12.73 -0.03 13.66
C LEU A 88 12.28 -1.47 13.88
N ASP A 89 11.64 -1.73 15.03
CA ASP A 89 11.06 -3.03 15.32
C ASP A 89 9.60 -3.06 14.88
N TYR A 90 9.28 -4.00 14.00
CA TYR A 90 7.95 -4.19 13.44
C TYR A 90 7.84 -5.56 12.77
N ASP A 91 6.61 -6.04 12.68
CA ASP A 91 6.22 -7.29 12.02
C ASP A 91 5.70 -7.05 10.60
N TYR A 92 5.05 -5.90 10.39
CA TYR A 92 4.40 -5.54 9.13
C TYR A 92 4.89 -4.19 8.61
N LEU A 93 4.96 -4.06 7.29
CA LEU A 93 5.18 -2.81 6.57
C LEU A 93 3.89 -2.45 5.84
N LEU A 94 3.46 -1.20 5.93
CA LEU A 94 2.24 -0.72 5.28
C LEU A 94 2.53 0.59 4.55
N PHE A 95 2.04 0.74 3.32
CA PHE A 95 2.15 1.98 2.56
C PHE A 95 0.81 2.73 2.51
N LEU A 96 0.82 4.03 2.77
CA LEU A 96 -0.31 4.93 2.57
C LEU A 96 0.11 6.18 1.78
N ASP A 97 -0.88 6.84 1.21
CA ASP A 97 -0.78 8.20 0.68
C ASP A 97 -1.61 9.16 1.56
N ASN A 98 -1.32 10.47 1.49
CA ASN A 98 -1.98 11.48 2.32
C ASN A 98 -3.45 11.75 1.97
N ASP A 99 -4.00 11.08 0.95
CA ASP A 99 -5.41 11.12 0.54
C ASP A 99 -6.15 9.79 0.79
N GLN A 100 -5.56 8.89 1.59
CA GLN A 100 -6.16 7.61 2.02
C GLN A 100 -6.64 7.67 3.47
N PHE A 101 -7.95 7.79 3.64
CA PHE A 101 -8.58 7.96 4.95
C PHE A 101 -8.96 6.61 5.56
N VAL A 102 -8.72 6.46 6.87
CA VAL A 102 -8.91 5.20 7.59
C VAL A 102 -10.01 5.32 8.64
N GLU A 103 -10.82 4.28 8.80
CA GLU A 103 -11.85 4.20 9.84
C GLU A 103 -11.41 3.33 11.03
N LYS A 104 -12.24 3.26 12.08
CA LYS A 104 -11.96 2.42 13.24
C LYS A 104 -11.74 0.96 12.84
N GLU A 105 -10.78 0.33 13.50
CA GLU A 105 -10.40 -1.09 13.33
C GLU A 105 -9.73 -1.43 11.99
N TRP A 106 -9.41 -0.45 11.14
CA TRP A 106 -8.85 -0.70 9.80
C TRP A 106 -7.57 -1.56 9.84
N LEU A 107 -6.65 -1.26 10.77
CA LEU A 107 -5.36 -1.93 10.90
C LEU A 107 -5.53 -3.33 11.52
N GLU A 108 -6.40 -3.45 12.52
CA GLU A 108 -6.79 -4.71 13.13
C GLU A 108 -7.41 -5.65 12.09
N GLN A 109 -8.27 -5.14 11.20
CA GLN A 109 -8.83 -5.90 10.08
C GLN A 109 -7.75 -6.35 9.10
N HIS A 110 -6.77 -5.51 8.79
CA HIS A 110 -5.61 -5.91 7.98
C HIS A 110 -4.85 -7.07 8.61
N ILE A 111 -4.45 -6.93 9.87
CA ILE A 111 -3.67 -7.94 10.60
C ILE A 111 -4.47 -9.24 10.72
N PHE A 112 -5.78 -9.14 11.00
CA PHE A 112 -6.67 -10.29 11.04
C PHE A 112 -6.69 -11.04 9.71
N PHE A 113 -6.90 -10.36 8.58
CA PHE A 113 -6.92 -10.99 7.25
C PHE A 113 -5.56 -11.57 6.87
N MET A 114 -4.46 -10.87 7.18
CA MET A 114 -3.10 -11.37 6.98
C MET A 114 -2.91 -12.74 7.66
N LYS A 115 -3.37 -12.88 8.91
CA LYS A 115 -3.25 -14.12 9.69
C LYS A 115 -4.22 -15.21 9.24
N GLN A 116 -5.52 -14.88 9.14
CA GLN A 116 -6.56 -15.87 8.83
C GLN A 116 -6.49 -16.41 7.41
N GLY A 117 -6.16 -15.53 6.46
CA GLY A 117 -5.99 -15.85 5.05
C GLY A 117 -4.63 -16.44 4.71
N ASP A 118 -3.70 -16.48 5.67
CA ASP A 118 -2.30 -16.89 5.47
C ASP A 118 -1.65 -16.12 4.30
N TYR A 119 -1.87 -14.80 4.28
CA TYR A 119 -1.32 -13.90 3.29
C TYR A 119 0.04 -13.35 3.75
N ASP A 120 0.92 -13.09 2.81
CA ASP A 120 2.21 -12.42 3.05
C ASP A 120 2.20 -10.97 2.55
N VAL A 121 1.33 -10.68 1.57
CA VAL A 121 1.02 -9.33 1.07
C VAL A 121 -0.49 -9.22 0.93
N LEU A 122 -1.07 -8.11 1.36
CA LEU A 122 -2.50 -7.84 1.30
C LEU A 122 -2.67 -6.37 0.87
N GLY A 123 -3.52 -6.13 -0.12
CA GLY A 123 -3.89 -4.75 -0.50
C GLY A 123 -5.38 -4.50 -0.36
N VAL A 124 -5.77 -3.24 -0.57
CA VAL A 124 -7.16 -2.76 -0.42
C VAL A 124 -7.84 -2.55 -1.77
N GLU A 125 -7.05 -2.34 -2.81
CA GLU A 125 -7.49 -2.34 -4.19
C GLU A 125 -6.85 -3.51 -4.93
N ALA A 126 -7.64 -4.21 -5.73
CA ALA A 126 -7.19 -5.36 -6.50
C ALA A 126 -7.56 -5.20 -7.97
N TRP A 127 -6.65 -5.61 -8.84
CA TRP A 127 -6.72 -5.29 -10.25
C TRP A 127 -6.53 -6.55 -11.09
N GLU A 128 -7.34 -6.68 -12.14
CA GLU A 128 -7.10 -7.66 -13.18
C GLU A 128 -6.26 -7.02 -14.27
N MET A 129 -5.29 -7.76 -14.78
CA MET A 129 -4.50 -7.30 -15.90
C MET A 129 -4.94 -8.05 -17.16
N SER A 130 -5.29 -7.29 -18.21
CA SER A 130 -5.53 -7.87 -19.53
C SER A 130 -4.29 -8.60 -20.07
N GLU A 131 -4.47 -9.47 -21.06
CA GLU A 131 -3.37 -10.12 -21.80
C GLU A 131 -2.33 -9.12 -22.35
N SER A 132 -2.76 -7.89 -22.61
CA SER A 132 -1.88 -6.80 -23.04
C SER A 132 -1.10 -6.13 -21.90
N PHE A 133 -1.07 -6.69 -20.69
CA PHE A 133 -0.45 -6.08 -19.51
C PHE A 133 -1.01 -4.70 -19.16
N ARG A 134 -2.27 -4.41 -19.53
CA ARG A 134 -2.96 -3.19 -19.12
C ARG A 134 -3.84 -3.47 -17.92
N PRO A 135 -3.79 -2.60 -16.89
CA PRO A 135 -4.65 -2.73 -15.73
C PRO A 135 -6.10 -2.48 -16.12
N LEU A 136 -6.98 -3.33 -15.62
CA LEU A 136 -8.42 -3.22 -15.70
C LEU A 136 -8.95 -3.15 -14.27
N TRP A 137 -9.74 -2.11 -13.96
CA TRP A 137 -10.41 -2.04 -12.67
C TRP A 137 -11.62 -2.97 -12.69
N MET A 138 -11.50 -4.14 -12.05
CA MET A 138 -12.57 -5.14 -12.02
C MET A 138 -12.72 -5.81 -10.63
N ALA A 139 -12.42 -5.10 -9.55
CA ALA A 139 -12.81 -5.57 -8.22
C ALA A 139 -14.33 -5.47 -8.05
N LYS A 140 -15.01 -6.62 -8.13
CA LYS A 140 -16.46 -6.71 -7.89
C LYS A 140 -16.79 -7.61 -6.72
N ASN A 141 -16.06 -8.72 -6.54
CA ASN A 141 -16.35 -9.68 -5.49
C ASN A 141 -15.09 -10.13 -4.74
N PRO A 142 -15.16 -10.30 -3.41
CA PRO A 142 -14.11 -10.86 -2.54
C PRO A 142 -13.48 -12.18 -3.01
N THR A 143 -14.16 -12.90 -3.91
CA THR A 143 -13.79 -14.22 -4.40
C THR A 143 -13.24 -14.22 -5.83
N ASP A 144 -13.16 -13.05 -6.47
CA ASP A 144 -12.59 -12.92 -7.81
C ASP A 144 -11.07 -13.10 -7.76
N VAL A 145 -10.49 -13.51 -8.89
CA VAL A 145 -9.04 -13.68 -9.03
C VAL A 145 -8.45 -12.35 -9.49
N TYR A 146 -7.49 -11.84 -8.73
CA TYR A 146 -6.81 -10.58 -9.05
C TYR A 146 -5.36 -10.84 -9.40
N THR A 147 -4.85 -10.08 -10.37
CA THR A 147 -3.48 -10.22 -10.86
C THR A 147 -2.48 -9.57 -9.91
N TYR A 148 -2.87 -8.45 -9.31
CA TYR A 148 -2.07 -7.71 -8.36
C TYR A 148 -2.95 -6.84 -7.46
N VAL A 149 -2.37 -6.30 -6.40
CA VAL A 149 -3.00 -5.30 -5.53
C VAL A 149 -2.24 -3.98 -5.59
N GLY A 150 -2.96 -2.87 -5.44
CA GLY A 150 -2.37 -1.53 -5.43
C GLY A 150 -1.51 -1.30 -4.19
N ALA A 151 -0.43 -0.53 -4.31
CA ALA A 151 0.46 -0.26 -3.19
C ALA A 151 -0.13 0.73 -2.17
N GLY A 152 -1.03 1.62 -2.57
CA GLY A 152 -1.77 2.45 -1.62
C GLY A 152 -2.66 1.56 -0.74
N GLY A 153 -2.40 1.52 0.57
CA GLY A 153 -3.04 0.60 1.52
C GLY A 153 -2.47 -0.82 1.50
N MET A 154 -1.36 -1.08 0.80
CA MET A 154 -0.72 -2.40 0.83
C MET A 154 -0.02 -2.62 2.16
N ILE A 155 -0.31 -3.74 2.80
CA ILE A 155 0.42 -4.29 3.95
C ILE A 155 1.16 -5.57 3.56
N LEU A 156 2.35 -5.76 4.11
CA LEU A 156 3.15 -6.96 3.89
C LEU A 156 3.90 -7.35 5.17
N LYS A 157 4.19 -8.64 5.32
CA LYS A 157 5.08 -9.12 6.40
C LYS A 157 6.50 -8.60 6.16
N ARG A 158 7.21 -8.22 7.23
CA ARG A 158 8.61 -7.76 7.15
C ARG A 158 9.54 -8.77 6.47
N LYS A 159 9.25 -10.07 6.57
CA LYS A 159 10.01 -11.12 5.86
C LYS A 159 9.97 -10.96 4.33
N VAL A 160 8.86 -10.47 3.78
CA VAL A 160 8.68 -10.31 2.32
C VAL A 160 9.64 -9.26 1.79
N VAL A 161 9.64 -8.06 2.39
CA VAL A 161 10.56 -6.99 1.95
C VAL A 161 12.04 -7.35 2.19
N LYS A 162 12.35 -8.13 3.23
CA LYS A 162 13.71 -8.66 3.45
C LYS A 162 14.17 -9.63 2.34
N GLU A 163 13.25 -10.38 1.73
CA GLU A 163 13.58 -11.38 0.71
C GLU A 163 13.45 -10.85 -0.72
N ILE A 164 12.40 -10.07 -0.99
CA ILE A 164 12.10 -9.49 -2.31
C ILE A 164 12.94 -8.25 -2.57
N GLY A 165 13.21 -7.46 -1.52
CA GLY A 165 13.60 -6.07 -1.65
C GLY A 165 12.38 -5.15 -1.78
N LEU A 166 12.63 -3.96 -2.31
CA LEU A 166 11.67 -2.88 -2.49
C LEU A 166 11.15 -2.79 -3.93
N PHE A 167 10.38 -1.74 -4.24
CA PHE A 167 9.91 -1.47 -5.59
C PHE A 167 11.09 -1.22 -6.55
N ASP A 168 11.03 -1.78 -7.75
CA ASP A 168 12.06 -1.61 -8.78
C ASP A 168 12.08 -0.17 -9.32
N THR A 169 13.17 0.55 -9.03
CA THR A 169 13.34 1.96 -9.41
C THR A 169 13.45 2.18 -10.92
N SER A 170 13.56 1.12 -11.73
CA SER A 170 13.43 1.21 -13.19
C SER A 170 12.04 1.69 -13.62
N PHE A 171 11.03 1.56 -12.75
CA PHE A 171 9.69 2.11 -12.96
C PHE A 171 9.55 3.57 -12.55
N SER A 172 10.54 4.18 -11.88
CA SER A 172 10.43 5.56 -11.37
C SER A 172 10.11 6.59 -12.45
N PRO A 173 9.20 7.55 -12.18
CA PRO A 173 8.68 7.90 -10.86
C PRO A 173 7.41 7.14 -10.41
N MET A 174 6.75 6.39 -11.30
CA MET A 174 5.45 5.73 -11.06
C MET A 174 5.09 4.73 -12.16
N TYR A 175 4.03 3.97 -11.90
CA TYR A 175 3.41 2.96 -12.76
C TYR A 175 4.19 1.65 -12.83
N PHE A 176 3.43 0.56 -12.70
CA PHE A 176 3.86 -0.83 -12.78
C PHE A 176 4.71 -1.34 -11.60
N GLU A 177 4.97 -0.51 -10.59
CA GLU A 177 5.60 -0.93 -9.34
C GLU A 177 4.75 -1.95 -8.58
N ASP A 178 3.43 -1.73 -8.53
CA ASP A 178 2.47 -2.60 -7.84
C ASP A 178 2.38 -4.01 -8.46
N PRO A 179 2.10 -4.15 -9.78
CA PRO A 179 2.08 -5.47 -10.41
C PRO A 179 3.45 -6.13 -10.41
N ASP A 180 4.54 -5.37 -10.54
CA ASP A 180 5.90 -5.93 -10.52
C ASP A 180 6.17 -6.56 -9.16
N TYR A 181 5.90 -5.83 -8.08
CA TYR A 181 6.11 -6.31 -6.73
C TYR A 181 5.26 -7.55 -6.44
N CYS A 182 3.98 -7.53 -6.83
CA CYS A 182 3.10 -8.69 -6.69
C CYS A 182 3.61 -9.91 -7.48
N PHE A 183 4.18 -9.70 -8.68
CA PHE A 183 4.73 -10.80 -9.49
C PHE A 183 6.00 -11.36 -8.88
N GLN A 184 6.86 -10.49 -8.34
CA GLN A 184 8.03 -10.89 -7.59
C GLN A 184 7.68 -11.71 -6.35
N CYS A 185 6.63 -11.32 -5.61
CA CYS A 185 6.11 -12.05 -4.46
C CYS A 185 5.62 -13.44 -4.87
N ASN A 186 4.71 -13.51 -5.85
CA ASN A 186 4.15 -14.77 -6.35
C ASN A 186 5.24 -15.73 -6.87
N LYS A 187 6.24 -15.22 -7.61
CA LYS A 187 7.35 -16.04 -8.13
C LYS A 187 8.20 -16.68 -7.03
N ARG A 188 8.25 -16.06 -5.84
CA ARG A 188 8.94 -16.61 -4.65
C ARG A 188 8.01 -17.40 -3.72
N GLY A 189 6.76 -17.62 -4.12
CA GLY A 189 5.78 -18.41 -3.37
C GLY A 189 5.08 -17.64 -2.25
N PHE A 190 5.23 -16.32 -2.17
CA PHE A 190 4.47 -15.51 -1.22
C PHE A 190 3.01 -15.36 -1.65
N HIS A 191 2.10 -15.43 -0.68
CA HIS A 191 0.68 -15.30 -0.94
C HIS A 191 0.27 -13.82 -0.97
N VAL A 192 -0.23 -13.38 -2.13
CA VAL A 192 -0.82 -12.05 -2.32
C VAL A 192 -2.34 -12.17 -2.21
N GLY A 193 -2.95 -11.35 -1.36
CA GLY A 193 -4.39 -11.31 -1.13
C GLY A 193 -4.98 -9.91 -1.28
N TRP A 194 -6.31 -9.84 -1.20
CA TRP A 194 -7.06 -8.59 -1.16
C TRP A 194 -7.98 -8.55 0.06
N ASN A 195 -8.04 -7.40 0.73
CA ASN A 195 -8.91 -7.15 1.86
C ASN A 195 -10.10 -6.24 1.46
N PRO A 196 -11.30 -6.79 1.26
CA PRO A 196 -12.50 -5.98 0.99
C PRO A 196 -13.00 -5.22 2.23
N HIS A 197 -12.51 -5.56 3.42
CA HIS A 197 -12.90 -4.97 4.71
C HIS A 197 -11.81 -4.08 5.29
N ALA A 198 -10.91 -3.61 4.43
CA ALA A 198 -9.81 -2.72 4.76
C ALA A 198 -10.24 -1.44 5.49
N ARG A 199 -11.46 -0.95 5.24
CA ARG A 199 -11.98 0.34 5.72
C ARG A 199 -11.01 1.52 5.45
N ILE A 200 -10.37 1.48 4.28
CA ILE A 200 -9.54 2.57 3.75
C ILE A 200 -10.29 3.16 2.55
N THR A 201 -10.55 4.46 2.58
CA THR A 201 -11.18 5.19 1.49
C THR A 201 -10.16 6.09 0.81
N HIS A 202 -9.96 5.90 -0.50
CA HIS A 202 -9.14 6.79 -1.32
C HIS A 202 -10.01 7.92 -1.87
N LYS A 203 -9.58 9.18 -1.73
CA LYS A 203 -10.18 10.31 -2.46
C LYS A 203 -9.38 10.55 -3.74
N PRO A 204 -9.78 9.98 -4.90
CA PRO A 204 -8.97 10.04 -6.11
C PRO A 204 -8.69 11.48 -6.56
N HIS A 205 -7.54 11.67 -7.21
CA HIS A 205 -7.07 12.86 -7.95
C HIS A 205 -6.30 13.96 -7.19
N GLN A 206 -5.79 13.73 -5.98
CA GLN A 206 -5.11 14.81 -5.25
C GLN A 206 -3.58 14.82 -5.39
N THR A 207 -2.93 13.65 -5.49
CA THR A 207 -1.46 13.53 -5.39
C THR A 207 -0.72 13.65 -6.74
N MET A 208 -1.40 13.38 -7.86
CA MET A 208 -0.79 13.38 -9.21
C MET A 208 -1.11 14.62 -10.05
N SER A 209 -1.62 15.71 -9.47
CA SER A 209 -2.10 16.87 -10.24
C SER A 209 -0.99 17.71 -10.90
N ILE A 210 0.28 17.50 -10.54
CA ILE A 210 1.40 18.36 -10.96
C ILE A 210 2.12 17.82 -12.21
N ILE A 211 2.08 16.51 -12.46
CA ILE A 211 2.71 15.91 -13.65
C ILE A 211 1.78 16.11 -14.84
N SER A 212 2.34 16.64 -15.94
CA SER A 212 1.59 16.85 -17.17
C SER A 212 0.99 15.54 -17.69
N GLN A 213 -0.14 15.62 -18.39
CA GLN A 213 -0.74 14.41 -18.97
C GLN A 213 0.18 13.74 -20.00
N GLU A 214 0.99 14.53 -20.71
CA GLU A 214 1.99 14.03 -21.64
C GLU A 214 3.07 13.21 -20.94
N ASP A 215 3.60 13.72 -19.83
CA ASP A 215 4.60 13.01 -19.03
C ASP A 215 4.05 11.73 -18.41
N LYS A 216 2.82 11.76 -17.88
CA LYS A 216 2.14 10.53 -17.39
C LYS A 216 2.07 9.48 -18.48
N HIS A 217 1.69 9.88 -19.69
CA HIS A 217 1.59 8.95 -20.80
C HIS A 217 2.95 8.40 -21.24
N LYS A 218 3.99 9.24 -21.23
CA LYS A 218 5.38 8.85 -21.48
C LYS A 218 5.90 7.83 -20.45
N TYR A 219 5.71 8.12 -19.16
CA TYR A 219 6.10 7.20 -18.08
C TYR A 219 5.36 5.87 -18.20
N PHE A 220 4.04 5.92 -18.40
CA PHE A 220 3.23 4.70 -18.57
C PHE A 220 3.73 3.83 -19.73
N ARG A 221 3.98 4.42 -20.92
CA ARG A 221 4.47 3.66 -22.08
C ARG A 221 5.84 3.03 -21.83
N ARG A 222 6.77 3.79 -21.23
CA ARG A 222 8.12 3.32 -20.89
C ARG A 222 8.04 2.17 -19.88
N SER A 223 7.31 2.37 -18.79
CA SER A 223 7.14 1.38 -17.72
C SER A 223 6.42 0.13 -18.23
N LEU A 224 5.38 0.26 -19.07
CA LEU A 224 4.71 -0.88 -19.70
C LEU A 224 5.66 -1.70 -20.60
N LYS A 225 6.51 -1.03 -21.39
CA LYS A 225 7.50 -1.71 -22.24
C LYS A 225 8.47 -2.53 -21.37
N TYR A 226 9.07 -1.90 -20.35
CA TYR A 226 9.99 -2.58 -19.44
C TYR A 226 9.30 -3.73 -18.69
N PHE A 227 8.07 -3.52 -18.20
CA PHE A 227 7.29 -4.55 -17.53
C PHE A 227 7.09 -5.78 -18.41
N ARG A 228 6.70 -5.57 -19.68
CA ARG A 228 6.52 -6.66 -20.65
C ARG A 228 7.82 -7.41 -20.93
N GLU A 229 8.94 -6.69 -21.06
CA GLU A 229 10.26 -7.30 -21.28
C GLU A 229 10.70 -8.13 -20.06
N LYS A 230 10.52 -7.59 -18.84
CA LYS A 230 10.89 -8.25 -17.58
C LYS A 230 10.08 -9.53 -17.32
N TRP A 231 8.80 -9.55 -17.69
CA TRP A 231 7.87 -10.63 -17.37
C TRP A 231 7.41 -11.46 -18.58
N ASN A 232 8.06 -11.32 -19.75
CA ASN A 232 7.66 -11.98 -21.02
C ASN A 232 7.50 -13.51 -20.94
N ASN A 233 8.27 -14.18 -20.08
CA ASN A 233 8.28 -15.64 -19.93
C ASN A 233 7.64 -16.10 -18.62
N TYR A 234 7.05 -15.18 -17.86
CA TYR A 234 6.35 -15.50 -16.64
C TYR A 234 4.86 -15.54 -16.94
N ASN A 235 4.22 -16.64 -16.58
CA ASN A 235 2.77 -16.73 -16.54
C ASN A 235 2.35 -16.58 -15.07
N PRO A 236 1.96 -15.38 -14.62
CA PRO A 236 1.51 -15.18 -13.25
C PRO A 236 0.30 -16.10 -12.99
N PRO A 237 -0.06 -16.31 -11.73
CA PRO A 237 -1.35 -16.91 -11.39
C PRO A 237 -2.47 -15.91 -11.73
N ILE A 238 -2.67 -15.58 -13.02
CA ILE A 238 -3.71 -14.66 -13.48
C ILE A 238 -5.11 -15.29 -13.24
N HIS A 239 -5.22 -16.60 -12.98
CA HIS A 239 -6.51 -17.31 -13.03
C HIS A 239 -6.73 -18.45 -12.02
N LYS A 240 -5.97 -18.55 -10.92
CA LYS A 240 -6.19 -19.64 -9.94
C LYS A 240 -7.00 -19.14 -8.75
N ARG A 241 -8.28 -19.54 -8.69
CA ARG A 241 -9.13 -19.38 -7.49
C ARG A 241 -8.48 -20.13 -6.33
N THR A 242 -7.92 -19.40 -5.36
CA THR A 242 -7.63 -19.98 -4.04
C THR A 242 -8.97 -20.21 -3.34
N LYS A 243 -9.21 -21.41 -2.80
CA LYS A 243 -10.44 -21.64 -2.01
C LYS A 243 -10.36 -20.76 -0.75
N MET A 244 -11.20 -19.73 -0.68
CA MET A 244 -11.43 -19.01 0.59
C MET A 244 -11.82 -20.02 1.67
N ARG A 245 -11.12 -19.99 2.82
CA ARG A 245 -11.48 -20.75 4.02
C ARG A 245 -12.92 -20.41 4.44
N GLU A 246 -13.66 -21.40 4.93
CA GLU A 246 -15.09 -21.26 5.24
C GLU A 246 -15.39 -20.18 6.28
N SER A 247 -14.46 -19.91 7.21
CA SER A 247 -14.56 -18.85 8.21
C SER A 247 -14.78 -17.46 7.59
N LEU A 248 -14.05 -17.12 6.52
CA LEU A 248 -14.16 -15.82 5.83
C LEU A 248 -15.46 -15.70 4.99
N ARG A 249 -16.14 -16.81 4.69
CA ARG A 249 -17.42 -16.80 3.97
C ARG A 249 -18.61 -16.49 4.89
N TYR A 250 -18.49 -16.84 6.18
CA TYR A 250 -19.57 -16.70 7.15
C TYR A 250 -19.77 -15.23 7.55
N GLU A 251 -18.69 -14.47 7.74
CA GLU A 251 -18.75 -13.05 8.11
C GLU A 251 -19.28 -12.15 6.97
N ASN A 252 -18.98 -12.48 5.71
CA ASN A 252 -19.55 -11.81 4.53
C ASN A 252 -21.07 -11.98 4.40
N LYS A 253 -21.66 -13.05 4.95
CA LYS A 253 -23.12 -13.24 4.94
C LYS A 253 -23.82 -12.40 6.00
N HIS A 254 -23.19 -12.16 7.14
CA HIS A 254 -23.81 -11.47 8.27
C HIS A 254 -23.70 -9.94 8.22
N HIS A 255 -22.77 -9.38 7.43
CA HIS A 255 -22.72 -7.92 7.20
C HIS A 255 -23.73 -7.41 6.15
N ASN A 256 -24.37 -8.29 5.38
CA ASN A 256 -25.37 -7.91 4.37
C ASN A 256 -26.82 -7.87 4.90
N HIS A 257 -27.05 -7.98 6.22
CA HIS A 257 -28.39 -8.00 6.82
C HIS A 257 -28.53 -7.03 8.01
N SER A 258 -28.11 -5.78 7.83
CA SER A 258 -28.46 -4.71 8.74
C SER A 258 -28.67 -3.40 7.96
N ILE A 259 -29.86 -3.28 7.37
CA ILE A 259 -30.52 -2.01 7.03
C ILE A 259 -31.82 -2.00 7.84
#